data_AF-A0A968RHQ4-F1
#
_entry.id   AF-A0A968RHQ4-F1
#
_cell.length_a   1.000
_cell.length_b   1.000
_cell.length_c   1.000
_cell.angle_alpha   90.00
_cell.angle_beta   90.00
_cell.angle_gamma   90.00
#
_symmetry.space_group_name_H-M   'P 1'
#
loop_
_entity.id
_entity.type
_entity.pdbx_description
1 polymer ?
#
loop_
_entity_poly.entity_id
_entity_poly.type
_entity_poly.pdbx_seq_one_letter_code
_entity_poly.pdbx_strand_id
1 'polypeptide(L)'
;MISEYTFLKGKPYKKSLLDTAKWMVEGKEEQSISLREAKSLFIDALDNGFITNIERQTLAYLLEIYTFEEDAKNWLSLKVAQETPTQRAIQRTLWEANELFGIRWMIGDQEVAKQEKESKINFLTALYEMAHSFLYQMESSTSPRDILSLELGVDLENNPATTAALAQAMCKGSIYLFPENYLALIETGSLPFKEPDFTHEFSTHWTFGMLLPDLPAWYFIGFVNRKDSYDTYNTGYQ
;
A
#
# COMPACT_ATOMS: atom_id res chain seq x y z
N MET A 1 -8.56 19.14 -9.77
CA MET A 1 -8.18 18.23 -8.67
C MET A 1 -6.91 18.75 -8.04
N ILE A 2 -6.86 18.90 -6.71
CA ILE A 2 -5.63 19.19 -5.99
C ILE A 2 -4.95 17.84 -5.77
N SER A 3 -3.73 17.65 -6.27
CA SER A 3 -2.96 16.42 -6.01
C SER A 3 -2.67 16.31 -4.51
N GLU A 4 -3.10 15.23 -3.86
CA GLU A 4 -2.81 14.94 -2.45
C GLU A 4 -1.32 14.64 -2.19
N TYR A 5 -0.57 14.36 -3.26
CA TYR A 5 0.84 14.02 -3.23
C TYR A 5 1.68 14.97 -4.07
N THR A 6 2.94 15.11 -3.67
CA THR A 6 3.99 15.81 -4.42
C THR A 6 5.14 14.85 -4.66
N PHE A 7 5.62 14.77 -5.91
CA PHE A 7 6.73 13.89 -6.27
C PHE A 7 8.04 14.66 -6.23
N LEU A 8 8.96 14.28 -5.36
CA LEU A 8 10.31 14.82 -5.29
C LEU A 8 11.30 13.72 -5.64
N LYS A 9 12.09 13.92 -6.71
CA LYS A 9 13.05 12.92 -7.23
C LYS A 9 12.39 11.54 -7.48
N GLY A 10 11.18 11.53 -8.03
CA GLY A 10 10.43 10.31 -8.32
C GLY A 10 9.75 9.65 -7.11
N LYS A 11 9.93 10.17 -5.89
CA LYS A 11 9.29 9.64 -4.69
C LYS A 11 8.06 10.48 -4.31
N PRO A 12 6.87 9.88 -4.08
CA PRO A 12 5.72 10.58 -3.54
C PRO A 12 5.92 11.00 -2.09
N TYR A 13 5.38 12.16 -1.76
CA TYR A 13 5.30 12.73 -0.42
C TYR A 13 3.89 13.30 -0.20
N LYS A 14 3.39 13.23 1.04
CA LYS A 14 2.08 13.77 1.40
C LYS A 14 2.13 15.30 1.33
N LYS A 15 1.42 15.88 0.37
CA LYS A 15 1.50 17.32 0.10
C LYS A 15 1.04 18.14 1.31
N SER A 16 -0.04 17.73 1.97
CA SER A 16 -0.55 18.43 3.15
C SER A 16 0.49 18.51 4.27
N LEU A 17 1.29 17.46 4.51
CA LEU A 17 2.32 17.49 5.54
C LEU A 17 3.49 18.41 5.19
N LEU A 18 3.90 18.41 3.90
CA LEU A 18 4.93 19.34 3.41
C LEU A 18 4.48 20.79 3.58
N ASP A 19 3.24 21.10 3.18
CA ASP A 19 2.67 22.43 3.28
C ASP A 19 2.55 22.84 4.76
N THR A 20 2.01 21.99 5.64
CA THR A 20 1.89 22.25 7.07
C THR A 20 3.24 22.54 7.72
N ALA A 21 4.27 21.73 7.46
CA ALA A 21 5.60 21.96 8.03
C ALA A 21 6.23 23.27 7.53
N LYS A 22 6.04 23.62 6.25
CA LYS A 22 6.47 24.91 5.72
C LYS A 22 5.78 26.07 6.45
N TRP A 23 4.46 26.01 6.63
CA TRP A 23 3.70 27.03 7.37
C TRP A 23 4.16 27.14 8.84
N MET A 24 4.54 26.03 9.47
CA MET A 24 5.02 26.03 10.87
C MET A 24 6.35 26.77 11.06
N VAL A 25 7.19 26.90 10.03
CA VAL A 25 8.47 27.62 10.14
C VAL A 25 8.45 29.01 9.51
N GLU A 26 7.50 29.26 8.62
CA GLU A 26 7.38 30.54 7.91
C GLU A 26 7.07 31.68 8.89
N GLY A 27 7.91 32.72 8.88
CA GLY A 27 7.76 33.89 9.75
C GLY A 27 8.27 33.72 11.19
N LYS A 28 8.88 32.57 11.55
CA LYS A 28 9.55 32.40 12.85
C LYS A 28 11.00 32.88 12.81
N GLU A 29 11.47 33.48 13.91
CA GLU A 29 12.88 33.89 14.07
C GLU A 29 13.83 32.68 14.13
N GLU A 30 13.51 31.66 14.93
CA GLU A 30 14.36 30.46 15.09
C GLU A 30 14.11 29.36 14.05
N GLN A 31 13.09 29.53 13.18
CA GLN A 31 12.70 28.58 12.12
C GLN A 31 12.67 27.10 12.57
N SER A 32 12.31 26.86 13.83
CA SER A 32 12.26 25.55 14.45
C SER A 32 10.82 25.07 14.65
N ILE A 33 10.63 23.76 14.49
CA ILE A 33 9.36 23.09 14.78
C ILE A 33 9.38 22.63 16.24
N SER A 34 8.42 23.12 17.02
CA SER A 34 8.26 22.80 18.44
C SER A 34 7.64 21.43 18.67
N LEU A 35 7.73 20.90 19.90
CA LEU A 35 7.13 19.60 20.23
C LEU A 35 5.61 19.57 19.98
N ARG A 36 4.91 20.68 20.25
CA ARG A 36 3.46 20.78 20.02
C ARG A 36 3.14 20.67 18.53
N GLU A 37 3.93 21.32 17.68
CA GLU A 37 3.77 21.31 16.24
C GLU A 37 4.14 19.96 15.64
N ALA A 38 5.23 19.33 16.10
CA ALA A 38 5.58 17.97 15.72
C ALA A 38 4.48 16.96 16.06
N LYS A 39 3.80 17.12 17.21
CA LYS A 39 2.62 16.32 17.56
C LYS A 39 1.44 16.55 16.63
N SER A 40 1.15 17.81 16.29
CA SER A 40 0.10 18.14 15.31
C SER A 40 0.40 17.54 13.95
N LEU A 41 1.64 17.69 13.47
CA LEU A 41 2.11 17.14 12.20
C LEU A 41 1.97 15.60 12.16
N PHE A 42 2.26 14.92 13.27
CA PHE A 42 2.06 13.48 13.39
C PHE A 42 0.57 13.09 13.37
N ILE A 43 -0.30 13.89 14.00
CA ILE A 43 -1.75 13.65 13.97
C ILE A 43 -2.30 13.84 12.56
N ASP A 44 -1.87 14.87 11.85
CA ASP A 44 -2.25 15.14 10.45
C ASP A 44 -1.74 14.04 9.50
N ALA A 45 -0.68 13.33 9.91
CA ALA A 45 -0.12 12.21 9.19
C ALA A 45 -0.89 10.89 9.41
N LEU A 46 -1.79 10.83 10.39
CA LEU A 46 -2.62 9.64 10.61
C LEU A 46 -3.75 9.60 9.58
N ASP A 47 -3.78 8.54 8.80
CA ASP A 47 -4.92 8.15 7.96
C ASP A 47 -5.66 7.00 8.65
N ASN A 48 -6.92 7.22 9.03
CA ASN A 48 -7.75 6.28 9.79
C ASN A 48 -7.08 5.69 11.05
N GLY A 49 -6.26 6.49 11.73
CA GLY A 49 -5.57 6.09 12.97
C GLY A 49 -4.24 5.37 12.77
N PHE A 50 -3.78 5.21 11.53
CA PHE A 50 -2.48 4.63 11.20
C PHE A 50 -1.67 5.58 10.31
N ILE A 51 -0.34 5.50 10.38
CA ILE A 51 0.53 6.20 9.42
C ILE A 51 0.83 5.25 8.28
N THR A 52 0.52 5.66 7.05
CA THR A 52 0.97 4.93 5.87
C THR A 52 2.47 5.15 5.65
N ASN A 53 3.06 4.36 4.75
CA ASN A 53 4.43 4.53 4.31
C ASN A 53 4.72 5.91 3.73
N ILE A 54 3.82 6.47 2.93
CA ILE A 54 4.02 7.80 2.34
C ILE A 54 4.05 8.86 3.43
N GLU A 55 3.10 8.82 4.38
CA GLU A 55 3.11 9.76 5.51
C GLU A 55 4.37 9.60 6.37
N ARG A 56 4.78 8.36 6.67
CA ARG A 56 6.01 8.08 7.43
C ARG A 56 7.25 8.65 6.76
N GLN A 57 7.41 8.36 5.47
CA GLN A 57 8.52 8.86 4.69
C GLN A 57 8.48 10.39 4.58
N THR A 58 7.30 10.98 4.50
CA THR A 58 7.16 12.44 4.51
C THR A 58 7.62 13.02 5.83
N LEU A 59 7.22 12.46 6.97
CA LEU A 59 7.72 12.87 8.28
C LEU A 59 9.23 12.66 8.42
N ALA A 60 9.78 11.55 7.91
CA ALA A 60 11.21 11.28 7.89
C ALA A 60 11.98 12.34 7.08
N TYR A 61 11.48 12.68 5.89
CA TYR A 61 12.06 13.73 5.05
C TYR A 61 12.00 15.09 5.74
N LEU A 62 10.88 15.42 6.39
CA LEU A 62 10.75 16.68 7.15
C LEU A 62 11.78 16.78 8.28
N LEU A 63 12.04 15.69 9.01
CA LEU A 63 13.10 15.60 10.03
C LEU A 63 14.51 15.83 9.49
N GLU A 64 14.74 15.61 8.18
CA GLU A 64 16.02 15.86 7.52
C GLU A 64 16.17 17.32 7.06
N ILE A 65 15.09 17.94 6.59
CA ILE A 65 15.15 19.27 5.93
C ILE A 65 14.82 20.46 6.84
N TYR A 66 14.09 20.24 7.94
CA TYR A 66 13.72 21.28 8.90
C TYR A 66 14.44 21.13 10.23
N THR A 67 14.63 22.25 10.91
CA THR A 67 15.11 22.25 12.29
C THR A 67 13.95 21.95 13.23
N PHE A 68 14.18 21.08 14.21
CA PHE A 68 13.24 20.75 15.28
C PHE A 68 13.89 21.10 16.62
N GLU A 69 13.07 21.50 17.59
CA GLU A 69 13.48 21.46 18.99
C GLU A 69 13.92 20.03 19.36
N GLU A 70 14.83 19.89 20.31
CA GLU A 70 15.46 18.61 20.62
C GLU A 70 14.43 17.55 21.07
N ASP A 71 13.47 17.95 21.91
CA ASP A 71 12.38 17.09 22.37
C ASP A 71 11.39 16.75 21.24
N ALA A 72 11.09 17.70 20.36
CA ALA A 72 10.28 17.52 19.16
C ALA A 72 10.91 16.49 18.21
N LYS A 73 12.20 16.65 17.93
CA LYS A 73 12.97 15.75 17.08
C LYS A 73 12.98 14.35 17.67
N ASN A 74 13.36 14.20 18.94
CA ASN A 74 13.42 12.91 19.61
C ASN A 74 12.05 12.21 19.61
N TRP A 75 10.98 12.94 19.92
CA TRP A 75 9.62 12.40 19.94
C TRP A 75 9.17 11.95 18.55
N LEU A 76 9.32 12.78 17.52
CA LEU A 76 8.87 12.47 16.16
C LEU A 76 9.74 11.38 15.53
N SER A 77 11.07 11.41 15.73
CA SER A 77 11.97 10.36 15.27
C SER A 77 11.61 9.00 15.87
N LEU A 78 11.24 8.92 17.16
CA LEU A 78 10.76 7.66 17.75
C LEU A 78 9.48 7.16 17.10
N LYS A 79 8.55 8.06 16.75
CA LYS A 79 7.30 7.71 16.08
C LYS A 79 7.49 7.26 14.64
N VAL A 80 8.39 7.91 13.91
CA VAL A 80 8.78 7.53 12.55
C VAL A 80 9.58 6.22 12.56
N ALA A 81 10.50 6.05 13.50
CA ALA A 81 11.37 4.87 13.64
C ALA A 81 10.65 3.62 14.14
N GLN A 82 9.39 3.71 14.59
CA GLN A 82 8.52 2.55 14.83
C GLN A 82 8.11 1.82 13.53
N GLU A 83 8.93 1.91 12.49
CA GLU A 83 8.80 1.05 11.33
C GLU A 83 9.26 -0.36 11.70
N THR A 84 8.32 -1.30 11.71
CA THR A 84 8.65 -2.68 12.06
C THR A 84 9.54 -3.27 10.96
N PRO A 85 10.41 -4.26 11.27
CA PRO A 85 11.17 -4.97 10.24
C PRO A 85 10.29 -5.47 9.08
N THR A 86 9.06 -5.89 9.38
CA THR A 86 8.05 -6.29 8.40
C THR A 86 7.66 -5.16 7.46
N GLN A 87 7.38 -3.96 7.99
CA GLN A 87 7.02 -2.79 7.17
C GLN A 87 8.13 -2.38 6.20
N ARG A 88 9.39 -2.37 6.66
CA ARG A 88 10.55 -2.13 5.79
C ARG A 88 10.66 -3.18 4.70
N ALA A 89 10.44 -4.44 5.04
CA ALA A 89 10.52 -5.53 4.09
C ALA A 89 9.39 -5.46 3.03
N ILE A 90 8.16 -5.14 3.44
CA ILE A 90 7.03 -4.87 2.53
C ILE A 90 7.38 -3.77 1.53
N GLN A 91 7.87 -2.63 2.02
CA GLN A 91 8.22 -1.50 1.17
C GLN A 91 9.29 -1.89 0.15
N ARG A 92 10.32 -2.62 0.60
CA ARG A 92 11.39 -3.12 -0.28
C ARG A 92 10.86 -4.09 -1.33
N THR A 93 10.01 -5.03 -0.94
CA THR A 93 9.42 -6.01 -1.85
C THR A 93 8.57 -5.34 -2.93
N LEU A 94 7.73 -4.37 -2.57
CA LEU A 94 6.90 -3.63 -3.52
C LEU A 94 7.72 -2.72 -4.44
N TRP A 95 8.82 -2.17 -3.93
CA TRP A 95 9.82 -1.48 -4.74
C TRP A 95 10.47 -2.42 -5.77
N GLU A 96 10.92 -3.60 -5.33
CA GLU A 96 11.56 -4.59 -6.20
C GLU A 96 10.59 -5.17 -7.23
N ALA A 97 9.29 -5.22 -6.94
CA ALA A 97 8.27 -5.68 -7.88
C ALA A 97 8.17 -4.74 -9.09
N ASN A 98 7.94 -3.44 -8.88
CA ASN A 98 7.92 -2.45 -9.97
C ASN A 98 7.88 -0.98 -9.47
N GLU A 99 8.76 -0.63 -8.53
CA GLU A 99 8.83 0.71 -7.94
C GLU A 99 7.49 1.20 -7.34
N LEU A 100 6.71 0.28 -6.75
CA LEU A 100 5.36 0.53 -6.22
C LEU A 100 5.39 1.29 -4.89
N PHE A 101 5.99 2.47 -4.88
CA PHE A 101 6.35 3.19 -3.67
C PHE A 101 5.19 4.01 -3.08
N GLY A 102 4.20 4.37 -3.91
CA GLY A 102 3.02 5.12 -3.46
C GLY A 102 1.87 4.25 -2.94
N ILE A 103 1.93 2.94 -3.15
CA ILE A 103 0.83 2.06 -2.78
C ILE A 103 0.65 2.05 -1.27
N ARG A 104 -0.58 2.21 -0.79
CA ARG A 104 -0.91 2.03 0.63
C ARG A 104 -1.03 0.54 0.92
N TRP A 105 -0.63 0.10 2.10
CA TRP A 105 -0.86 -1.28 2.55
C TRP A 105 -1.52 -1.34 3.91
N MET A 106 -2.50 -2.23 4.03
CA MET A 106 -3.18 -2.59 5.28
C MET A 106 -2.86 -4.05 5.59
N ILE A 107 -1.63 -4.27 6.10
CA ILE A 107 -1.10 -5.59 6.39
C ILE A 107 -0.59 -5.58 7.83
N GLY A 108 -1.19 -6.41 8.68
CA GLY A 108 -0.86 -6.48 10.10
C GLY A 108 0.18 -7.55 10.39
N ASP A 109 1.21 -7.20 11.17
CA ASP A 109 2.31 -8.12 11.54
C ASP A 109 1.80 -9.41 12.21
N GLN A 110 0.75 -9.33 13.03
CA GLN A 110 0.17 -10.50 13.70
C GLN A 110 -0.49 -11.47 12.71
N GLU A 111 -1.18 -10.93 11.70
CA GLU A 111 -1.87 -11.74 10.69
C GLU A 111 -0.86 -12.43 9.76
N VAL A 112 0.17 -11.69 9.34
CA VAL A 112 1.30 -12.24 8.58
C VAL A 112 1.94 -13.40 9.35
N ALA A 113 2.31 -13.18 10.62
CA ALA A 113 2.95 -14.20 11.43
C ALA A 113 2.06 -15.43 11.72
N LYS A 114 0.73 -15.26 11.67
CA LYS A 114 -0.22 -16.37 11.79
C LYS A 114 -0.23 -17.22 10.52
N GLN A 115 -0.46 -16.61 9.37
CA GLN A 115 -0.56 -17.30 8.08
C GLN A 115 0.78 -17.92 7.65
N GLU A 116 1.92 -17.29 7.97
CA GLU A 116 3.25 -17.84 7.63
C GLU A 116 3.52 -19.20 8.28
N LYS A 117 2.95 -19.50 9.45
CA LYS A 117 3.14 -20.80 10.13
C LYS A 117 2.54 -21.96 9.34
N GLU A 118 1.54 -21.68 8.52
CA GLU A 118 0.79 -22.68 7.75
C GLU A 118 1.19 -22.69 6.28
N SER A 119 2.14 -21.84 5.90
CA SER A 119 2.60 -21.66 4.53
C SER A 119 4.01 -22.21 4.34
N LYS A 120 4.28 -22.78 3.15
CA LYS A 120 5.64 -23.17 2.74
C LYS A 120 6.41 -22.03 2.08
N ILE A 121 5.69 -21.03 1.56
CA ILE A 121 6.28 -19.78 1.05
C ILE A 121 6.12 -18.69 2.10
N ASN A 122 7.12 -17.83 2.25
CA ASN A 122 7.03 -16.70 3.17
C ASN A 122 6.14 -15.58 2.57
N PHE A 123 5.64 -14.71 3.44
CA PHE A 123 4.72 -13.65 3.06
C PHE A 123 5.30 -12.68 2.04
N LEU A 124 6.60 -12.34 2.13
CA LEU A 124 7.24 -11.40 1.20
C LEU A 124 7.35 -11.97 -0.21
N THR A 125 7.64 -13.27 -0.34
CA THR A 125 7.58 -13.97 -1.63
C THR A 125 6.18 -13.91 -2.20
N ALA A 126 5.16 -14.21 -1.38
CA ALA A 126 3.77 -14.13 -1.84
C ALA A 126 3.36 -12.70 -2.25
N LEU A 127 3.78 -11.69 -1.49
CA LEU A 127 3.53 -10.29 -1.81
C LEU A 127 4.18 -9.87 -3.14
N TYR A 128 5.41 -10.31 -3.39
CA TYR A 128 6.10 -10.07 -4.66
C TYR A 128 5.36 -10.69 -5.83
N GLU A 129 5.03 -11.99 -5.74
CA GLU A 129 4.37 -12.72 -6.82
C GLU A 129 2.98 -12.17 -7.10
N MET A 130 2.24 -11.76 -6.07
CA MET A 130 0.95 -11.10 -6.26
C MET A 130 1.10 -9.76 -6.99
N ALA A 131 2.04 -8.91 -6.57
CA ALA A 131 2.27 -7.63 -7.23
C ALA A 131 2.69 -7.82 -8.69
N HIS A 132 3.57 -8.80 -8.94
CA HIS A 132 3.98 -9.20 -10.27
C HIS A 132 2.79 -9.74 -11.10
N SER A 133 1.97 -10.61 -10.53
CA SER A 133 0.77 -11.15 -11.16
C SER A 133 -0.18 -10.04 -11.64
N PHE A 134 -0.52 -9.09 -10.76
CA PHE A 134 -1.37 -7.97 -11.15
C PHE A 134 -0.78 -7.15 -12.32
N LEU A 135 0.54 -6.96 -12.34
CA LEU A 135 1.21 -6.15 -13.36
C LEU A 135 1.34 -6.85 -14.71
N TYR A 136 1.56 -8.17 -14.71
CA TYR A 136 2.06 -8.88 -15.89
C TYR A 136 1.16 -10.02 -16.38
N GLN A 137 0.29 -10.59 -15.54
CA GLN A 137 -0.56 -11.70 -15.97
C GLN A 137 -1.90 -11.22 -16.53
N MET A 138 -2.39 -11.92 -17.55
CA MET A 138 -3.71 -11.76 -18.16
C MET A 138 -4.43 -13.11 -18.07
N GLU A 139 -5.03 -13.40 -16.91
CA GLU A 139 -5.61 -14.72 -16.65
C GLU A 139 -7.13 -14.77 -16.81
N SER A 140 -7.79 -13.62 -16.70
CA SER A 140 -9.24 -13.50 -16.86
C SER A 140 -9.56 -12.15 -17.50
N SER A 141 -10.67 -12.05 -18.23
CA SER A 141 -11.14 -10.78 -18.82
C SER A 141 -11.47 -9.69 -17.79
N THR A 142 -11.32 -9.99 -16.49
CA THR A 142 -11.50 -9.06 -15.37
C THR A 142 -10.21 -8.83 -14.57
N SER A 143 -9.05 -9.31 -15.04
CA SER A 143 -7.77 -8.99 -14.42
C SER A 143 -7.55 -7.47 -14.33
N PRO A 144 -6.75 -6.94 -13.37
CA PRO A 144 -6.44 -5.51 -13.31
C PRO A 144 -5.89 -4.97 -14.63
N ARG A 145 -5.10 -5.79 -15.32
CA ARG A 145 -4.52 -5.45 -16.61
C ARG A 145 -5.59 -5.36 -17.69
N ASP A 146 -6.47 -6.35 -17.80
CA ASP A 146 -7.55 -6.35 -18.80
C ASP A 146 -8.51 -5.18 -18.58
N ILE A 147 -8.92 -4.93 -17.34
CA ILE A 147 -9.80 -3.80 -17.01
C ILE A 147 -9.13 -2.47 -17.34
N LEU A 148 -7.86 -2.27 -16.96
CA LEU A 148 -7.16 -1.03 -17.29
C LEU A 148 -7.02 -0.85 -18.81
N SER A 149 -6.80 -1.94 -19.55
CA SER A 149 -6.74 -1.94 -21.01
C SER A 149 -8.05 -1.46 -21.64
N LEU A 150 -9.17 -2.00 -21.15
CA LEU A 150 -10.51 -1.62 -21.57
C LEU A 150 -10.82 -0.15 -21.25
N GLU A 151 -10.56 0.28 -20.02
CA GLU A 151 -10.89 1.64 -19.55
C GLU A 151 -10.02 2.72 -20.22
N LEU A 152 -8.77 2.40 -20.54
CA LEU A 152 -7.88 3.33 -21.25
C LEU A 152 -8.03 3.27 -22.78
N GLY A 153 -8.77 2.30 -23.31
CA GLY A 153 -8.98 2.14 -24.75
C GLY A 153 -7.69 1.86 -25.53
N VAL A 154 -6.71 1.21 -24.89
CA VAL A 154 -5.44 0.85 -25.51
C VAL A 154 -5.33 -0.66 -25.53
N ASP A 155 -4.92 -1.23 -26.67
CA ASP A 155 -4.55 -2.64 -26.77
C ASP A 155 -3.19 -2.84 -26.10
N LEU A 156 -3.22 -3.48 -24.95
CA LEU A 156 -2.17 -3.44 -23.94
C LEU A 156 -1.59 -4.85 -23.69
N GLU A 157 -1.75 -5.79 -24.62
CA GLU A 157 -1.07 -7.10 -24.59
C GLU A 157 0.45 -6.90 -24.44
N ASN A 158 0.97 -7.25 -23.26
CA ASN A 158 2.40 -7.24 -22.92
C ASN A 158 3.22 -5.99 -23.33
N ASN A 159 2.58 -4.82 -23.35
CA ASN A 159 3.26 -3.55 -23.61
C ASN A 159 3.86 -2.96 -22.32
N PRO A 160 5.15 -2.54 -22.30
CA PRO A 160 5.75 -1.82 -21.17
C PRO A 160 4.97 -0.58 -20.74
N ALA A 161 4.28 0.10 -21.66
CA ALA A 161 3.42 1.25 -21.36
C ALA A 161 2.23 0.86 -20.47
N THR A 162 1.63 -0.32 -20.68
CA THR A 162 0.59 -0.87 -19.81
C THR A 162 1.10 -1.07 -18.40
N THR A 163 2.26 -1.73 -18.29
CA THR A 163 2.85 -2.07 -17.00
C THR A 163 3.18 -0.80 -16.23
N ALA A 164 3.70 0.22 -16.90
CA ALA A 164 3.94 1.53 -16.30
C ALA A 164 2.64 2.23 -15.87
N ALA A 165 1.60 2.22 -16.71
CA ALA A 165 0.31 2.82 -16.37
C ALA A 165 -0.36 2.12 -15.18
N LEU A 166 -0.33 0.79 -15.15
CA LEU A 166 -0.88 0.00 -14.06
C LEU A 166 -0.07 0.19 -12.78
N ALA A 167 1.26 0.23 -12.86
CA ALA A 167 2.11 0.55 -11.70
C ALA A 167 1.80 1.94 -11.13
N GLN A 168 1.55 2.93 -11.99
CA GLN A 168 1.12 4.26 -11.55
C GLN A 168 -0.26 4.25 -10.89
N ALA A 169 -1.22 3.48 -11.42
CA ALA A 169 -2.53 3.30 -10.80
C ALA A 169 -2.41 2.59 -9.43
N MET A 170 -1.62 1.52 -9.36
CA MET A 170 -1.30 0.79 -8.14
C MET A 170 -0.62 1.68 -7.11
N CYS A 171 0.27 2.59 -7.52
CA CYS A 171 0.89 3.58 -6.64
C CYS A 171 -0.09 4.58 -6.01
N LYS A 172 -1.34 4.65 -6.45
CA LYS A 172 -2.41 5.41 -5.78
C LYS A 172 -3.38 4.49 -5.02
N GLY A 173 -3.26 3.19 -5.27
CA GLY A 173 -4.12 2.15 -4.76
C GLY A 173 -3.83 1.76 -3.32
N SER A 174 -4.50 0.70 -2.90
CA SER A 174 -4.33 0.10 -1.59
C SER A 174 -4.34 -1.40 -1.70
N ILE A 175 -3.38 -2.05 -1.05
CA ILE A 175 -3.29 -3.50 -0.93
C ILE A 175 -3.62 -3.92 0.50
N TYR A 176 -4.29 -5.04 0.65
CA TYR A 176 -4.56 -5.64 1.95
C TYR A 176 -4.40 -7.15 1.91
N LEU A 177 -4.03 -7.72 3.05
CA LEU A 177 -4.01 -9.16 3.25
C LEU A 177 -5.36 -9.58 3.84
N PHE A 178 -6.04 -10.52 3.20
CA PHE A 178 -7.24 -11.11 3.79
C PHE A 178 -6.88 -11.95 5.01
N PRO A 179 -7.67 -11.88 6.08
CA PRO A 179 -7.41 -12.67 7.26
C PRO A 179 -7.71 -14.15 7.01
N GLU A 180 -7.00 -15.05 7.69
CA GLU A 180 -7.18 -16.50 7.51
C GLU A 180 -8.61 -16.96 7.87
N ASN A 181 -9.24 -16.31 8.85
CA ASN A 181 -10.62 -16.60 9.26
C ASN A 181 -11.67 -15.89 8.38
N TYR A 182 -11.31 -15.41 7.19
CA TYR A 182 -12.22 -14.72 6.28
C TYR A 182 -13.51 -15.51 6.05
N LEU A 183 -13.43 -16.83 5.83
CA LEU A 183 -14.60 -17.71 5.69
C LEU A 183 -15.56 -17.64 6.87
N ALA A 184 -15.05 -17.61 8.10
CA ALA A 184 -15.89 -17.48 9.28
C ALA A 184 -16.56 -16.09 9.37
N LEU A 185 -15.90 -15.03 8.88
CA LEU A 185 -16.47 -13.67 8.85
C LEU A 185 -17.57 -13.52 7.79
N ILE A 186 -17.47 -14.29 6.70
CA ILE A 186 -18.50 -14.39 5.66
C ILE A 186 -19.74 -15.06 6.22
N GLU A 187 -19.56 -16.21 6.88
CA GLU A 187 -20.66 -17.00 7.46
C GLU A 187 -21.45 -16.19 8.51
N THR A 188 -20.79 -15.27 9.22
CA THR A 188 -21.44 -14.37 10.18
C THR A 188 -22.08 -13.14 9.53
N GLY A 189 -22.07 -13.01 8.20
CA GLY A 189 -22.67 -11.89 7.47
C GLY A 189 -22.01 -10.54 7.77
N SER A 190 -20.75 -10.56 8.24
CA SER A 190 -20.06 -9.37 8.77
C SER A 190 -19.32 -8.58 7.68
N LEU A 191 -19.40 -9.01 6.42
CA LEU A 191 -18.73 -8.40 5.29
C LEU A 191 -19.75 -7.80 4.31
N PRO A 192 -19.48 -6.60 3.76
CA PRO A 192 -20.45 -5.86 2.94
C PRO A 192 -20.50 -6.29 1.46
N PHE A 193 -19.76 -7.32 1.04
CA PHE A 193 -19.64 -7.72 -0.36
C PHE A 193 -20.31 -9.07 -0.63
N LYS A 194 -21.00 -9.19 -1.77
CA LYS A 194 -21.60 -10.44 -2.26
C LYS A 194 -20.52 -11.19 -3.05
N GLU A 195 -20.14 -12.37 -2.59
CA GLU A 195 -18.84 -12.95 -2.94
C GLU A 195 -18.80 -13.73 -4.26
N PRO A 196 -17.62 -13.77 -4.90
CA PRO A 196 -17.25 -14.86 -5.81
C PRO A 196 -17.05 -16.19 -5.06
N ASP A 197 -17.30 -17.31 -5.74
CA ASP A 197 -17.26 -18.67 -5.18
C ASP A 197 -15.81 -19.18 -4.99
N PHE A 198 -15.06 -18.57 -4.07
CA PHE A 198 -13.64 -18.85 -3.81
C PHE A 198 -13.36 -19.39 -2.41
N THR A 199 -14.39 -19.93 -1.76
CA THR A 199 -14.31 -20.38 -0.35
C THR A 199 -13.14 -21.32 -0.06
N HIS A 200 -12.71 -22.12 -1.05
CA HIS A 200 -11.63 -23.08 -0.87
C HIS A 200 -10.24 -22.44 -1.01
N GLU A 201 -10.14 -21.33 -1.76
CA GLU A 201 -8.88 -20.71 -2.15
C GLU A 201 -8.23 -19.93 -1.00
N PHE A 202 -9.02 -19.28 -0.14
CA PHE A 202 -8.52 -18.53 1.04
C PHE A 202 -7.75 -19.41 2.04
N SER A 203 -8.07 -20.71 2.12
CA SER A 203 -7.41 -21.64 3.04
C SER A 203 -6.07 -22.16 2.51
N THR A 204 -5.89 -22.17 1.18
CA THR A 204 -4.70 -22.73 0.52
C THR A 204 -3.79 -21.68 -0.11
N HIS A 205 -4.23 -20.42 -0.19
CA HIS A 205 -3.50 -19.32 -0.79
C HIS A 205 -3.23 -18.19 0.22
N TRP A 206 -2.20 -17.42 -0.05
CA TRP A 206 -2.17 -16.03 0.37
C TRP A 206 -3.14 -15.27 -0.51
N THR A 207 -4.11 -14.60 0.11
CA THR A 207 -5.11 -13.84 -0.64
C THR A 207 -4.95 -12.37 -0.35
N PHE A 208 -4.76 -11.59 -1.41
CA PHE A 208 -4.56 -10.15 -1.34
C PHE A 208 -5.69 -9.44 -2.05
N GLY A 209 -6.18 -8.39 -1.42
CA GLY A 209 -7.08 -7.43 -2.03
C GLY A 209 -6.34 -6.24 -2.58
N MET A 210 -6.82 -5.70 -3.70
CA MET A 210 -6.35 -4.44 -4.27
C MET A 210 -7.52 -3.55 -4.68
N LEU A 211 -7.45 -2.32 -4.20
CA LEU A 211 -8.36 -1.24 -4.57
C LEU A 211 -7.59 -0.21 -5.38
N LEU A 212 -8.09 0.12 -6.57
CA LEU A 212 -7.54 1.15 -7.43
C LEU A 212 -8.54 2.32 -7.47
N PRO A 213 -8.23 3.49 -6.88
CA PRO A 213 -9.18 4.60 -6.77
C PRO A 213 -9.54 5.21 -8.13
N ASP A 214 -8.65 5.08 -9.12
CA ASP A 214 -8.90 5.49 -10.50
C ASP A 214 -9.88 4.54 -11.21
N LEU A 215 -10.16 3.36 -10.63
CA LEU A 215 -11.11 2.35 -11.10
C LEU A 215 -12.13 2.00 -9.99
N PRO A 216 -12.94 2.98 -9.50
CA PRO A 216 -13.69 2.86 -8.25
C PRO A 216 -14.85 1.85 -8.28
N ALA A 217 -15.20 1.33 -9.47
CA ALA A 217 -16.16 0.25 -9.60
C ALA A 217 -15.51 -1.14 -9.47
N TRP A 218 -14.18 -1.24 -9.49
CA TRP A 218 -13.48 -2.52 -9.52
C TRP A 218 -12.75 -2.80 -8.21
N TYR A 219 -12.89 -4.04 -7.77
CA TYR A 219 -12.16 -4.62 -6.66
C TYR A 219 -11.40 -5.85 -7.14
N PHE A 220 -10.08 -5.85 -6.96
CA PHE A 220 -9.21 -6.92 -7.48
C PHE A 220 -8.75 -7.84 -6.36
N ILE A 221 -8.65 -9.14 -6.68
CA ILE A 221 -8.17 -10.17 -5.77
C ILE A 221 -7.04 -10.92 -6.46
N GLY A 222 -5.94 -11.12 -5.73
CA GLY A 222 -4.80 -11.93 -6.13
C GLY A 222 -4.62 -13.09 -5.17
N PHE A 223 -4.34 -14.27 -5.71
CA PHE A 223 -4.13 -15.50 -4.97
C PHE A 223 -2.76 -16.05 -5.26
N VAL A 224 -1.97 -16.38 -4.23
CA VAL A 224 -0.66 -17.03 -4.37
C VAL A 224 -0.65 -18.29 -3.54
N ASN A 225 -0.43 -19.44 -4.17
CA ASN A 225 -0.54 -20.73 -3.49
C ASN A 225 0.50 -20.85 -2.37
N ARG A 226 0.06 -21.21 -1.15
CA ARG A 226 0.94 -21.31 0.03
C ARG A 226 2.02 -22.39 -0.11
N LYS A 227 1.90 -23.29 -1.09
CA LYS A 227 2.84 -24.39 -1.34
C LYS A 227 3.77 -24.16 -2.53
N ASP A 228 3.36 -23.32 -3.48
CA ASP A 228 4.08 -23.06 -4.73
C ASP A 228 3.82 -21.62 -5.20
N SER A 229 4.85 -20.77 -5.15
CA SER A 229 4.68 -19.36 -5.48
C SER A 229 4.42 -19.10 -6.97
N TYR A 230 4.68 -20.09 -7.85
CA TYR A 230 4.38 -19.98 -9.28
C TYR A 230 2.91 -20.24 -9.62
N ASP A 231 2.15 -20.82 -8.69
CA ASP A 231 0.71 -21.00 -8.81
C ASP A 231 0.02 -19.75 -8.24
N THR A 232 -0.06 -18.74 -9.10
CA THR A 232 -0.60 -17.41 -8.79
C THR A 232 -1.57 -16.99 -9.88
N TYR A 233 -2.72 -16.44 -9.48
CA TYR A 233 -3.73 -15.88 -10.39
C TYR A 233 -4.39 -14.65 -9.79
N ASN A 234 -5.07 -13.89 -10.65
CA ASN A 234 -5.80 -12.70 -10.25
C ASN A 234 -7.09 -12.48 -11.04
N THR A 235 -8.01 -11.72 -10.45
CA THR A 235 -9.30 -11.39 -11.04
C THR A 235 -9.88 -10.12 -10.43
N GLY A 236 -10.88 -9.54 -11.08
CA GLY A 236 -11.58 -8.34 -10.67
C GLY A 236 -13.09 -8.53 -10.58
N TYR A 237 -13.70 -7.76 -9.68
CA TYR A 237 -15.13 -7.73 -9.38
C TYR A 237 -15.67 -6.32 -9.49
N GLN A 238 -16.88 -6.19 -10.03
CA GLN A 238 -17.62 -4.94 -10.13
C GLN A 238 -18.80 -4.88 -9.16
#